data_AF-A0A973FZP3-F1
#
_entry.id   AF-A0A973FZP3-F1
#
_cell.length_a   1.000
_cell.length_b   1.000
_cell.length_c   1.000
_cell.angle_alpha   90.00
_cell.angle_beta   90.00
_cell.angle_gamma   90.00
#
_symmetry.space_group_name_H-M   'P 1'
#
loop_
_entity.id
_entity.type
_entity.pdbx_description
1 polymer ?
#
loop_
_entity_poly.entity_id
_entity_poly.type
_entity_poly.pdbx_seq_one_letter_code
_entity_poly.pdbx_strand_id
1 'polypeptide(L)'
;MKLSVVIPVMNEAEIIPSLFAALAASLGGIDHEIILVDDGSTDNTVAAIQKAASSGTRLVILNKNYGQTTAMAAGIDHAQGELIATMDGDL
;
A
#
# COMPACT_ATOMS: atom_id res chain seq x y z
N MET A 1 13.51 -15.25 0.17
CA MET A 1 13.63 -13.79 0.36
C MET A 1 12.39 -13.14 -0.19
N LYS A 2 11.45 -12.85 0.70
CA LYS A 2 10.20 -12.16 0.39
C LYS A 2 10.35 -10.65 0.63
N LEU A 3 9.90 -9.83 -0.30
CA LEU A 3 9.90 -8.36 -0.18
C LEU A 3 8.52 -7.84 0.26
N SER A 4 8.46 -7.03 1.30
CA SER A 4 7.25 -6.25 1.64
C SER A 4 7.38 -4.84 1.10
N VAL A 5 6.44 -4.41 0.27
CA VAL A 5 6.36 -3.02 -0.20
C VAL A 5 5.29 -2.30 0.61
N VAL A 6 5.69 -1.31 1.40
CA VAL A 6 4.80 -0.55 2.30
C VAL A 6 4.53 0.83 1.71
N ILE A 7 3.25 1.17 1.55
CA ILE A 7 2.78 2.37 0.86
C ILE A 7 1.69 3.05 1.71
N PRO A 8 1.96 4.19 2.37
CA PRO A 8 0.91 4.99 2.98
C PRO A 8 0.11 5.70 1.87
N VAL A 9 -1.21 5.77 2.05
CA VAL A 9 -2.13 6.40 1.09
C VAL A 9 -3.17 7.25 1.81
N MET A 10 -3.54 8.38 1.20
CA MET A 10 -4.58 9.26 1.73
C MET A 10 -5.22 10.11 0.62
N ASN A 11 -6.49 9.87 0.33
CA ASN A 11 -7.28 10.59 -0.69
C ASN A 11 -6.66 10.56 -2.12
N GLU A 12 -6.28 9.37 -2.59
CA GLU A 12 -5.56 9.13 -3.84
C GLU A 12 -6.31 8.19 -4.80
N ALA A 13 -7.66 8.15 -4.72
CA ALA A 13 -8.47 7.18 -5.45
C ALA A 13 -8.19 7.10 -6.97
N GLU A 14 -7.83 8.23 -7.59
CA GLU A 14 -7.53 8.32 -9.02
C GLU A 14 -6.17 7.72 -9.41
N ILE A 15 -5.22 7.69 -8.48
CA ILE A 15 -3.84 7.23 -8.70
C ILE A 15 -3.73 5.71 -8.51
N ILE A 16 -4.58 5.13 -7.67
CA ILE A 16 -4.56 3.69 -7.32
C ILE A 16 -4.45 2.76 -8.55
N PRO A 17 -5.22 2.93 -9.64
CA PRO A 17 -5.08 2.05 -10.80
C PRO A 17 -3.68 2.10 -11.44
N SER A 18 -3.10 3.29 -11.54
CA SER A 18 -1.74 3.49 -12.08
C SER A 18 -0.68 2.91 -11.15
N LEU A 19 -0.87 3.06 -9.84
CA LEU A 19 0.00 2.48 -8.80
C LEU A 19 0.07 0.97 -8.91
N PHE A 20 -1.06 0.28 -8.97
CA PHE A 20 -1.09 -1.17 -9.12
C PHE A 20 -0.48 -1.65 -10.45
N ALA A 21 -0.69 -0.90 -11.54
CA ALA A 21 -0.07 -1.21 -12.83
C ALA A 21 1.45 -1.10 -12.78
N ALA A 22 1.99 -0.04 -12.15
CA ALA A 22 3.42 0.15 -11.95
C ALA A 22 4.03 -0.95 -11.06
N LEU A 23 3.39 -1.26 -9.93
CA LEU A 23 3.84 -2.32 -9.02
C LEU A 23 3.88 -3.69 -9.72
N ALA A 24 2.84 -4.02 -10.50
CA ALA A 24 2.80 -5.28 -11.26
C ALA A 24 3.93 -5.36 -12.31
N ALA A 25 4.26 -4.25 -12.97
CA ALA A 25 5.35 -4.19 -13.94
C ALA A 25 6.73 -4.30 -13.28
N SER A 26 6.93 -3.66 -12.12
CA SER A 26 8.23 -3.59 -11.43
C SER A 26 8.54 -4.82 -10.58
N LEU A 27 7.52 -5.49 -10.03
CA LEU A 27 7.69 -6.62 -9.11
C LEU A 27 7.52 -7.99 -9.77
N GLY A 28 7.43 -8.03 -11.10
CA GLY A 28 7.32 -9.28 -11.86
C GLY A 28 8.48 -10.24 -11.58
N GLY A 29 8.15 -11.46 -11.12
CA GLY A 29 9.15 -12.49 -10.80
C GLY A 29 9.80 -12.37 -9.42
N ILE A 30 9.40 -11.37 -8.62
CA ILE A 30 9.84 -11.22 -7.22
C ILE A 30 8.75 -11.81 -6.31
N ASP A 31 9.14 -12.61 -5.31
CA ASP A 31 8.22 -13.01 -4.24
C ASP A 31 7.99 -11.81 -3.31
N HIS A 32 6.78 -11.24 -3.36
CA HIS A 32 6.47 -9.98 -2.70
C HIS A 32 5.07 -9.96 -2.09
N GLU A 33 4.87 -9.04 -1.14
CA GLU A 33 3.56 -8.58 -0.71
C GLU A 33 3.49 -7.05 -0.78
N ILE A 34 2.28 -6.54 -0.99
CA ILE A 34 2.01 -5.11 -1.05
C ILE A 34 1.16 -4.76 0.16
N ILE A 35 1.60 -3.78 0.95
CA ILE A 35 0.90 -3.32 2.15
C ILE A 35 0.56 -1.86 1.94
N LEU A 36 -0.70 -1.60 1.63
CA LEU A 36 -1.23 -0.24 1.59
C LEU A 36 -1.78 0.13 2.96
N VAL A 37 -1.45 1.32 3.44
CA VAL A 37 -1.93 1.84 4.72
C VAL A 37 -2.72 3.11 4.47
N ASP A 38 -4.06 2.99 4.53
CA ASP A 38 -4.97 4.12 4.42
C ASP A 38 -4.99 4.91 5.72
N ASP A 39 -4.53 6.17 5.68
CA ASP A 39 -4.47 7.07 6.83
C ASP A 39 -5.76 7.87 7.01
N GLY A 40 -6.90 7.17 6.94
CA GLY A 40 -8.22 7.77 7.12
C GLY A 40 -8.70 8.59 5.92
N SER A 41 -8.64 8.00 4.72
CA SER A 41 -9.19 8.63 3.52
C SER A 41 -10.69 8.89 3.66
N THR A 42 -11.13 9.98 3.05
CA THR A 42 -12.53 10.43 3.02
C THR A 42 -13.16 10.34 1.63
N ASP A 43 -12.37 9.95 0.64
CA ASP A 43 -12.78 9.74 -0.74
C ASP A 43 -12.94 8.24 -1.05
N ASN A 44 -12.85 7.87 -2.34
CA ASN A 44 -12.99 6.48 -2.79
C ASN A 44 -11.68 5.67 -2.75
N THR A 45 -10.62 6.11 -2.06
CA THR A 45 -9.30 5.45 -2.06
C THR A 45 -9.38 4.00 -1.64
N VAL A 46 -10.01 3.73 -0.49
CA VAL A 46 -10.20 2.36 0.03
C VAL A 46 -10.93 1.47 -0.97
N ALA A 47 -12.00 1.98 -1.57
CA ALA A 47 -12.80 1.22 -2.55
C ALA A 47 -11.99 0.95 -3.83
N ALA A 48 -11.20 1.92 -4.30
CA ALA A 48 -10.31 1.77 -5.43
C ALA A 48 -9.25 0.69 -5.17
N ILE A 49 -8.65 0.68 -3.97
CA ILE A 49 -7.66 -0.33 -3.58
C ILE A 49 -8.28 -1.71 -3.53
N GLN A 50 -9.43 -1.85 -2.87
CA GLN A 50 -10.14 -3.15 -2.79
C GLN A 50 -10.46 -3.72 -4.17
N LYS A 51 -10.78 -2.86 -5.14
CA LYS A 51 -11.05 -3.26 -6.53
C LYS A 51 -9.79 -3.65 -7.30
N ALA A 52 -8.67 -2.97 -7.05
CA ALA A 52 -7.40 -3.18 -7.74
C ALA A 52 -6.51 -4.26 -7.09
N ALA A 53 -6.77 -4.60 -5.83
CA ALA A 53 -5.99 -5.53 -5.05
C ALA A 53 -5.84 -6.89 -5.74
N SER A 54 -4.61 -7.40 -5.74
CA SER A 54 -4.24 -8.73 -6.23
C SER A 54 -3.90 -9.68 -5.08
N SER A 55 -3.70 -10.96 -5.38
CA SER A 55 -3.19 -11.93 -4.40
C SER A 55 -1.87 -11.44 -3.82
N GLY A 56 -1.77 -11.35 -2.49
CA GLY A 56 -0.60 -10.79 -1.80
C GLY A 56 -0.69 -9.31 -1.46
N THR A 57 -1.82 -8.65 -1.75
CA THR A 57 -2.11 -7.29 -1.27
C THR A 57 -2.77 -7.34 0.11
N ARG A 58 -2.30 -6.51 1.04
CA ARG A 58 -2.92 -6.21 2.33
C ARG A 58 -3.26 -4.73 2.38
N LEU A 59 -4.45 -4.43 2.91
CA LEU A 59 -4.90 -3.07 3.17
C LEU A 59 -5.10 -2.90 4.67
N VAL A 60 -4.34 -1.99 5.27
CA VAL A 60 -4.50 -1.55 6.66
C VAL A 60 -5.25 -0.22 6.61
N ILE A 61 -6.33 -0.08 7.37
CA ILE A 61 -7.14 1.14 7.40
C ILE A 61 -7.05 1.72 8.81
N LEU A 62 -6.52 2.93 8.93
CA LEU A 62 -6.49 3.66 10.19
C LEU A 62 -7.83 4.38 10.41
N ASN A 63 -8.32 4.38 11.65
CA ASN A 63 -9.64 4.91 11.99
C ASN A 63 -9.81 6.43 11.74
N LYS A 64 -8.70 7.16 11.57
CA LYS A 64 -8.62 8.58 11.25
C LYS A 64 -7.18 8.88 10.79
N ASN A 65 -6.94 10.09 10.30
CA ASN A 65 -5.60 10.57 9.98
C ASN A 65 -4.74 10.70 11.24
N TYR A 66 -3.61 9.98 11.25
CA TYR A 66 -2.54 10.03 12.25
C TYR A 66 -1.19 10.48 11.67
N GLY A 67 -1.14 10.78 10.37
CA GLY A 67 0.04 11.21 9.65
C GLY A 67 0.83 10.05 9.04
N GLN A 68 1.58 10.38 7.98
CA GLN A 68 2.40 9.47 7.17
C GLN A 68 3.34 8.59 8.01
N THR A 69 3.98 9.13 9.05
CA THR A 69 4.89 8.33 9.91
C THR A 69 4.15 7.21 10.63
N THR A 70 2.94 7.49 11.13
CA THR A 70 2.11 6.49 11.81
C THR A 70 1.61 5.43 10.83
N ALA A 71 1.19 5.86 9.65
CA ALA A 71 0.79 4.96 8.57
C ALA A 71 1.95 4.04 8.15
N MET A 72 3.14 4.60 7.95
CA MET A 72 4.33 3.84 7.61
C MET A 72 4.69 2.81 8.70
N ALA A 73 4.69 3.23 9.97
CA ALA A 73 4.97 2.34 11.09
C ALA A 73 3.96 1.17 11.14
N ALA A 74 2.66 1.46 10.99
CA ALA A 74 1.63 0.43 10.95
C ALA A 74 1.84 -0.55 9.79
N GLY A 75 2.28 -0.06 8.62
CA GLY A 75 2.58 -0.92 7.48
C GLY A 75 3.80 -1.81 7.70
N ILE A 76 4.86 -1.27 8.32
CA ILE A 76 6.05 -2.02 8.72
C ILE A 76 5.69 -3.11 9.73
N ASP A 77 4.85 -2.82 10.73
CA ASP A 77 4.40 -3.80 11.73
C ASP A 77 3.61 -4.97 11.11
N HIS A 78 2.97 -4.74 9.96
CA HIS A 78 2.24 -5.77 9.21
C HIS A 78 3.09 -6.49 8.14
N ALA A 79 4.34 -6.07 7.93
CA ALA A 79 5.25 -6.68 6.97
C ALA A 79 5.67 -8.09 7.40
N GLN A 80 5.62 -9.04 6.46
CA GLN A 80 6.05 -10.42 6.69
C GLN A 80 7.25 -10.81 5.82
N GLY A 81 7.73 -9.89 4.99
CA GLY A 81 8.92 -10.03 4.19
C GLY A 81 10.20 -9.94 5.02
N GLU A 82 11.26 -10.54 4.49
CA GLU A 82 12.62 -10.43 5.03
C GLU A 82 13.23 -9.06 4.71
N LEU A 83 12.73 -8.41 3.65
CA LEU A 83 13.11 -7.08 3.21
C LEU A 83 11.87 -6.17 3.19
N ILE A 84 12.05 -4.91 3.56
CA ILE A 84 11.00 -3.89 3.50
C ILE A 84 11.46 -2.78 2.57
N ALA A 85 10.67 -2.49 1.56
CA ALA A 85 10.79 -1.30 0.73
C ALA A 85 9.63 -0.35 1.06
N THR A 86 9.96 0.90 1.38
CA THR A 86 8.98 1.95 1.62
C THR A 86 8.85 2.80 0.36
N MET A 87 7.63 3.14 -0.03
CA MET A 87 7.35 3.99 -1.18
C MET A 87 6.21 4.93 -0.82
N ASP A 88 6.26 6.18 -1.27
CA ASP A 88 5.11 7.10 -1.12
C ASP A 88 4.08 6.86 -2.22
N GLY A 89 2.81 7.15 -1.91
CA GLY A 89 1.67 6.96 -2.82
C GLY A 89 1.57 7.97 -3.96
N ASP A 90 2.39 9.02 -3.93
CA ASP A 90 2.45 10.08 -4.92
C ASP A 90 3.33 9.68 -6.13
N LEU A 91 2.66 9.08 -7.13
CA LEU A 91 3.24 8.86 -8.47
C LEU A 91 3.19 10.11 -9.35
#